data_AF-A0A7Y2WVS6-F1
#
_entry.id   AF-A0A7Y2WVS6-F1
#
_cell.length_a   1.000
_cell.length_b   1.000
_cell.length_c   1.000
_cell.angle_alpha   90.00
_cell.angle_beta   90.00
_cell.angle_gamma   90.00
#
_symmetry.space_group_name_H-M   'P 1'
#
loop_
_entity.id
_entity.type
_entity.pdbx_description
1 polymer ?
#
loop_
_entity_poly.entity_id
_entity_poly.type
_entity_poly.pdbx_seq_one_letter_code
_entity_poly.pdbx_strand_id
1 'polypeptide(L)'
;MFSTPSEDVFSRGTNDNIELLKAWAGSSIAFAIVQTGPSNLLSLSLIQNLIISAIVCGMAFVLHELAHRVVARNYGAEAHFIANDQWLLLSIVIAFAGFFIAAPGAVWHRGQLTLRQGGLIALAGPVTNLVLSILFLLSLCAIVLIGLPLPNLLLITLFIGFKFNAWIGVFNMIPAGPFDGAKVLAWNWQVFAVTVAVGVGLAFLLGDQVVLSLLSTLARLR
;
A
#
# COMPACT_ATOMS: atom_id res chain seq x y z
N MET A 1 3.78 19.75 11.54
CA MET A 1 4.10 19.50 12.95
C MET A 1 3.49 18.15 13.30
N PHE A 2 4.22 17.06 13.06
CA PHE A 2 3.77 15.73 13.44
C PHE A 2 3.91 15.65 14.96
N SER A 3 2.79 15.69 15.66
CA SER A 3 2.73 15.73 17.11
C SER A 3 3.37 14.48 17.71
N THR A 4 4.05 14.67 18.85
CA THR A 4 4.39 13.60 19.79
C THR A 4 3.14 12.75 20.07
N PRO A 5 3.28 11.44 20.36
CA PRO A 5 2.14 10.61 20.70
C PRO A 5 1.43 11.25 21.88
N SER A 6 0.23 11.74 21.65
CA SER A 6 -0.58 12.32 22.68
C SER A 6 -1.07 11.12 23.52
N GLU A 7 -0.85 11.12 24.84
CA GLU A 7 -1.17 9.97 25.71
C GLU A 7 -2.65 9.53 25.60
N ASP A 8 -3.48 10.41 25.06
CA ASP A 8 -4.84 10.22 24.58
C ASP A 8 -5.01 9.09 23.55
N VAL A 9 -4.01 8.75 22.73
CA VAL A 9 -4.07 7.60 21.81
C VAL A 9 -4.18 6.28 22.57
N PHE A 10 -3.35 6.11 23.59
CA PHE A 10 -3.29 4.88 24.38
C PHE A 10 -4.39 4.82 25.46
N SER A 11 -4.94 5.98 25.87
CA SER A 11 -6.03 6.03 26.85
C SER A 11 -7.44 6.00 26.24
N ARG A 12 -7.61 6.31 24.95
CA ARG A 12 -8.94 6.38 24.29
C ARG A 12 -9.63 5.03 24.05
N GLY A 13 -8.95 3.89 24.24
CA GLY A 13 -9.55 2.58 23.97
C GLY A 13 -10.05 2.46 22.51
N THR A 14 -9.32 3.05 21.56
CA THR A 14 -9.70 3.03 20.14
C THR A 14 -9.73 1.59 19.63
N ASN A 15 -10.81 1.24 18.93
CA ASN A 15 -10.93 -0.07 18.31
C ASN A 15 -10.13 -0.08 17.00
N ASP A 16 -8.94 -0.70 17.02
CA ASP A 16 -8.04 -0.84 15.87
C ASP A 16 -8.77 -1.28 14.58
N ASN A 17 -9.79 -2.14 14.69
CA ASN A 17 -10.52 -2.65 13.52
C ASN A 17 -11.37 -1.56 12.87
N ILE A 18 -11.95 -0.65 13.66
CA ILE A 18 -12.73 0.48 13.14
C ILE A 18 -11.80 1.47 12.44
N GLU A 19 -10.65 1.75 13.04
CA GLU A 19 -9.65 2.63 12.44
C GLU A 19 -9.11 2.07 11.12
N LEU A 20 -8.77 0.77 11.08
CA LEU A 20 -8.39 0.10 9.84
C LEU A 20 -9.52 0.11 8.80
N LEU A 21 -10.77 -0.06 9.22
CA LEU A 21 -11.92 0.00 8.32
C LEU A 21 -12.10 1.39 7.71
N LYS A 22 -11.91 2.47 8.50
CA LYS A 22 -11.93 3.85 7.99
C LYS A 22 -10.84 4.07 6.95
N ALA A 23 -9.61 3.66 7.28
CA ALA A 23 -8.46 3.76 6.37
C ALA A 23 -8.71 2.99 5.07
N TRP A 24 -9.20 1.76 5.17
CA TRP A 24 -9.57 0.92 4.04
C TRP A 24 -10.66 1.56 3.18
N ALA A 25 -11.76 2.02 3.79
CA ALA A 25 -12.89 2.59 3.08
C ALA A 25 -12.52 3.90 2.39
N GLY A 26 -11.90 4.84 3.12
CA GLY A 26 -11.55 6.15 2.59
C GLY A 26 -10.52 6.08 1.47
N SER A 27 -9.47 5.27 1.63
CA SER A 27 -8.45 5.08 0.58
C SER A 27 -9.02 4.38 -0.66
N SER A 28 -9.91 3.40 -0.47
CA SER A 28 -10.57 2.70 -1.59
C SER A 28 -11.51 3.61 -2.36
N ILE A 29 -12.28 4.46 -1.67
CA ILE A 29 -13.17 5.44 -2.31
C ILE A 29 -12.37 6.47 -3.09
N ALA A 30 -11.34 7.07 -2.46
CA ALA A 30 -10.50 8.06 -3.12
C ALA A 30 -9.81 7.49 -4.37
N PHE A 31 -9.23 6.29 -4.27
CA PHE A 31 -8.57 5.64 -5.40
C PHE A 31 -9.55 5.27 -6.52
N ALA A 32 -10.76 4.81 -6.19
CA ALA A 32 -11.79 4.48 -7.17
C ALA A 32 -12.28 5.71 -7.95
N ILE A 33 -12.41 6.86 -7.28
CA ILE A 33 -12.79 8.14 -7.91
C ILE A 33 -11.72 8.55 -8.92
N VAL A 34 -10.43 8.50 -8.53
CA VAL A 34 -9.32 8.84 -9.44
C VAL A 34 -9.31 7.92 -10.65
N GLN A 35 -9.44 6.60 -10.47
CA GLN A 35 -9.42 5.66 -11.59
C GLN A 35 -10.64 5.77 -12.51
N THR A 36 -11.77 6.20 -11.99
CA THR A 36 -12.99 6.39 -12.79
C THR A 36 -12.97 7.69 -13.58
N GLY A 37 -12.37 8.72 -12.99
CA GLY A 37 -12.43 10.08 -13.49
C GLY A 37 -13.72 10.79 -13.05
N PRO A 38 -13.65 12.08 -12.67
CA PRO A 38 -14.80 12.83 -12.13
C PRO A 38 -16.01 12.90 -13.08
N SER A 39 -15.78 12.84 -14.39
CA SER A 39 -16.83 12.88 -15.41
C SER A 39 -17.65 11.59 -15.52
N ASN A 40 -17.15 10.46 -15.01
CA ASN A 40 -17.75 9.13 -15.22
C ASN A 40 -18.34 8.51 -13.95
N LEU A 41 -18.52 9.29 -12.87
CA LEU A 41 -18.89 8.76 -11.55
C LEU A 41 -20.28 8.09 -11.50
N LEU A 42 -21.17 8.37 -12.45
CA LEU A 42 -22.48 7.72 -12.53
C LEU A 42 -22.47 6.43 -13.38
N SER A 43 -21.31 6.02 -13.89
CA SER A 43 -21.18 4.84 -14.75
C SER A 43 -20.90 3.56 -13.97
N LEU A 44 -21.15 2.42 -14.61
CA LEU A 44 -20.78 1.10 -14.06
C LEU A 44 -19.26 0.95 -13.81
N SER A 45 -18.44 1.77 -14.46
CA SER A 45 -16.99 1.76 -14.24
C SER A 45 -16.63 2.19 -12.82
N LEU A 46 -17.44 3.03 -12.16
CA LEU A 46 -17.21 3.38 -10.76
C LEU A 46 -17.32 2.16 -9.85
N ILE A 47 -18.34 1.32 -10.06
CA ILE A 47 -18.57 0.11 -9.25
C ILE A 47 -17.41 -0.86 -9.46
N GLN A 48 -16.97 -1.06 -10.70
CA GLN A 48 -15.83 -1.91 -11.01
C GLN A 48 -14.54 -1.39 -10.35
N ASN A 49 -14.25 -0.10 -10.49
CA ASN A 49 -13.09 0.54 -9.88
C ASN A 49 -13.16 0.53 -8.36
N LEU A 50 -14.35 0.62 -7.76
CA LEU A 50 -14.53 0.52 -6.31
C LEU A 50 -14.18 -0.88 -5.82
N ILE A 51 -14.63 -1.94 -6.52
CA ILE A 51 -14.27 -3.32 -6.20
C ILE A 51 -12.75 -3.53 -6.34
N ILE A 52 -12.16 -3.06 -7.43
CA ILE A 52 -10.71 -3.13 -7.65
C ILE A 52 -9.97 -2.40 -6.52
N SER A 53 -10.39 -1.18 -6.17
CA SER A 53 -9.74 -0.35 -5.17
C SER A 53 -9.86 -0.95 -3.77
N ALA A 54 -11.04 -1.45 -3.41
CA ALA A 54 -11.31 -2.16 -2.16
C ALA A 54 -10.35 -3.34 -1.94
N ILE A 55 -10.02 -4.06 -3.02
CA ILE A 55 -9.06 -5.16 -2.98
C ILE A 55 -7.64 -4.60 -2.96
N VAL A 56 -7.23 -3.86 -3.99
CA VAL A 56 -5.84 -3.46 -4.19
C VAL A 56 -5.38 -2.43 -3.19
N CYS A 57 -6.06 -1.28 -3.15
CA CYS A 57 -5.71 -0.15 -2.30
C CYS A 57 -5.91 -0.52 -0.82
N GLY A 58 -7.06 -1.14 -0.55
CA GLY A 58 -7.40 -1.64 0.78
C GLY A 58 -6.36 -2.62 1.34
N MET A 59 -5.99 -3.67 0.59
CA MET A 59 -4.95 -4.60 1.05
C MET A 59 -3.58 -3.92 1.15
N ALA A 60 -3.22 -3.06 0.20
CA ALA A 60 -1.93 -2.38 0.18
C ALA A 60 -1.70 -1.55 1.44
N PHE A 61 -2.70 -0.82 1.94
CA PHE A 61 -2.55 -0.02 3.17
C PHE A 61 -2.79 -0.83 4.43
N VAL A 62 -3.85 -1.64 4.48
CA VAL A 62 -4.19 -2.39 5.70
C VAL A 62 -3.07 -3.38 6.05
N LEU A 63 -2.54 -4.12 5.08
CA LEU A 63 -1.48 -5.09 5.34
C LEU A 63 -0.15 -4.41 5.66
N HIS A 64 0.14 -3.26 5.05
CA HIS A 64 1.31 -2.44 5.38
C HIS A 64 1.33 -2.00 6.84
N GLU A 65 0.25 -1.36 7.28
CA GLU A 65 0.11 -0.86 8.65
C GLU A 65 0.01 -2.02 9.65
N LEU A 66 -0.69 -3.09 9.28
CA LEU A 66 -0.74 -4.30 10.11
C LEU A 66 0.65 -4.92 10.28
N ALA A 67 1.51 -4.91 9.25
CA ALA A 67 2.87 -5.42 9.34
C ALA A 67 3.71 -4.61 10.33
N HIS A 68 3.66 -3.27 10.29
CA HIS A 68 4.30 -2.43 11.30
C HIS A 68 3.86 -2.80 12.72
N ARG A 69 2.55 -2.92 12.93
CA ARG A 69 1.95 -3.24 14.22
C ARG A 69 2.35 -4.63 14.72
N VAL A 70 2.29 -5.64 13.86
CA VAL A 70 2.67 -7.02 14.21
C VAL A 70 4.14 -7.08 14.61
N VAL A 71 5.04 -6.46 13.82
CA VAL A 71 6.47 -6.47 14.13
C VAL A 71 6.76 -5.65 15.40
N ALA A 72 6.08 -4.53 15.62
CA ALA A 72 6.24 -3.73 16.85
C ALA A 72 5.84 -4.53 18.10
N ARG A 73 4.68 -5.21 18.04
CA ARG A 73 4.20 -6.06 19.14
C ARG A 73 5.09 -7.27 19.40
N ASN A 74 5.68 -7.85 18.35
CA ASN A 74 6.67 -8.92 18.48
C ASN A 74 7.94 -8.47 19.23
N TYR A 75 8.27 -7.18 19.22
CA TYR A 75 9.35 -6.60 20.04
C TYR A 75 8.90 -6.14 21.44
N GLY A 76 7.66 -6.44 21.84
CA GLY A 76 7.11 -6.07 23.14
C GLY A 76 6.64 -4.62 23.24
N ALA A 77 6.56 -3.89 22.13
CA ALA A 77 5.97 -2.56 22.13
C ALA A 77 4.43 -2.65 22.07
N GLU A 78 3.76 -1.75 22.77
CA GLU A 78 2.35 -1.50 22.58
C GLU A 78 2.18 -0.73 21.28
N ALA A 79 1.30 -1.19 20.38
CA ALA A 79 1.13 -0.57 19.06
C ALA A 79 -0.33 -0.57 18.61
N HIS A 80 -0.80 0.59 18.15
CA HIS A 80 -2.17 0.85 17.71
C HIS A 80 -2.18 1.60 16.38
N PHE A 81 -3.06 1.18 15.48
CA PHE A 81 -3.29 1.91 14.23
C PHE A 81 -4.36 2.96 14.45
N ILE A 82 -4.11 4.18 14.01
CA ILE A 82 -5.08 5.27 14.03
C ILE A 82 -5.21 5.84 12.64
N ALA A 83 -6.45 5.87 12.13
CA ALA A 83 -6.74 6.53 10.87
C ALA A 83 -6.68 8.04 11.04
N ASN A 84 -6.21 8.73 10.01
CA ASN A 84 -6.21 10.17 10.01
C ASN A 84 -7.40 10.68 9.22
N ASP A 85 -8.51 10.93 9.93
CA ASP A 85 -9.80 11.33 9.33
C ASP A 85 -9.67 12.58 8.44
N GLN A 86 -8.83 13.55 8.83
CA GLN A 86 -8.60 14.77 8.03
C GLN A 86 -7.91 14.45 6.71
N TRP A 87 -6.86 13.63 6.75
CA TRP A 87 -6.14 13.24 5.54
C TRP A 87 -6.96 12.29 4.66
N LEU A 88 -7.77 11.41 5.23
CA LEU A 88 -8.72 10.57 4.48
C LEU A 88 -9.75 11.44 3.75
N LEU A 89 -10.37 12.40 4.44
CA LEU A 89 -11.32 13.33 3.82
C LEU A 89 -10.64 14.15 2.72
N LEU A 90 -9.45 14.69 2.99
CA LEU A 90 -8.69 15.45 2.01
C LEU A 90 -8.35 14.61 0.77
N SER A 91 -7.97 13.35 0.96
CA SER A 91 -7.67 12.42 -0.13
C SER A 91 -8.88 12.17 -1.01
N ILE A 92 -10.07 12.03 -0.42
CA ILE A 92 -11.34 11.90 -1.16
C ILE A 92 -11.65 13.18 -1.93
N VAL A 93 -11.51 14.36 -1.32
CA VAL A 93 -11.80 15.64 -1.99
C VAL A 93 -10.85 15.87 -3.17
N ILE A 94 -9.56 15.64 -2.96
CA ILE A 94 -8.52 15.79 -4.00
C ILE A 94 -8.67 14.74 -5.11
N ALA A 95 -9.24 13.57 -4.82
CA ALA A 95 -9.55 12.57 -5.84
C ALA A 95 -10.49 13.10 -6.93
N PHE A 96 -11.42 14.01 -6.61
CA PHE A 96 -12.26 14.68 -7.60
C PHE A 96 -11.49 15.65 -8.51
N ALA A 97 -10.28 16.06 -8.11
CA ALA A 97 -9.35 16.80 -8.97
C ALA A 97 -8.43 15.89 -9.80
N GLY A 98 -8.59 14.56 -9.68
CA GLY A 98 -7.79 13.56 -10.40
C GLY A 98 -6.47 13.19 -9.72
N PHE A 99 -6.25 13.59 -8.48
CA PHE A 99 -5.04 13.27 -7.73
C PHE A 99 -5.34 12.33 -6.56
N PHE A 100 -4.42 11.42 -6.28
CA PHE A 100 -4.53 10.51 -5.14
C PHE A 100 -3.41 10.81 -4.14
N ILE A 101 -3.78 11.09 -2.90
CA ILE A 101 -2.83 11.20 -1.79
C ILE A 101 -3.04 10.01 -0.86
N ALA A 102 -1.94 9.30 -0.59
CA ALA A 102 -1.91 8.15 0.28
C ALA A 102 -1.50 8.59 1.69
N ALA A 103 -2.46 8.94 2.55
CA ALA A 103 -2.21 9.26 3.96
C ALA A 103 -3.32 8.73 4.88
N PRO A 104 -3.55 7.42 4.91
CA PRO A 104 -4.74 6.86 5.57
C PRO A 104 -4.66 6.88 7.10
N GLY A 105 -3.46 6.93 7.67
CA GLY A 105 -3.24 6.84 9.11
C GLY A 105 -1.77 6.56 9.42
N ALA A 106 -1.51 6.20 10.67
CA ALA A 106 -0.20 5.73 11.11
C ALA A 106 -0.34 4.74 12.27
N VAL A 107 0.59 3.78 12.35
CA VAL A 107 0.79 2.98 13.57
C VAL A 107 1.61 3.77 14.59
N TRP A 108 0.99 4.01 15.73
CA TRP A 108 1.64 4.58 16.91
C TRP A 108 2.13 3.44 17.78
N HIS A 109 3.39 3.51 18.22
CA HIS A 109 3.97 2.50 19.10
C HIS A 109 4.67 3.13 20.31
N ARG A 110 4.49 2.51 21.49
CA ARG A 110 5.10 2.91 22.77
C ARG A 110 5.92 1.74 23.31
N GLY A 111 7.14 2.04 23.74
CA GLY A 111 8.07 1.05 24.29
C GLY A 111 9.53 1.47 24.10
N GLN A 112 10.44 0.80 24.80
CA GLN A 112 11.87 0.99 24.64
C GLN A 112 12.35 0.18 23.43
N LEU A 113 12.45 0.82 22.27
CA LEU A 113 12.90 0.20 21.03
C LEU A 113 14.31 0.65 20.67
N THR A 114 15.17 -0.31 20.33
CA THR A 114 16.49 -0.04 19.76
C THR A 114 16.37 0.53 18.35
N LEU A 115 17.41 1.22 17.86
CA LEU A 115 17.48 1.71 16.48
C LEU A 115 17.19 0.61 15.45
N ARG A 116 17.72 -0.61 15.71
CA ARG A 116 17.47 -1.78 14.88
C ARG A 116 16.01 -2.22 14.86
N GLN A 117 15.37 -2.27 16.02
CA GLN A 117 13.95 -2.63 16.10
C GLN A 117 13.08 -1.59 15.40
N GLY A 118 13.36 -0.30 15.60
CA GLY A 118 12.67 0.78 14.88
C GLY A 118 12.82 0.69 13.36
N GLY A 119 14.04 0.41 12.88
CA GLY A 119 14.30 0.19 11.45
C GLY A 119 13.58 -1.05 10.89
N LEU A 120 13.54 -2.16 11.64
CA LEU A 120 12.82 -3.38 11.23
C LEU A 120 11.30 -3.22 11.24
N ILE A 121 10.76 -2.48 12.22
CA ILE A 121 9.33 -2.11 12.24
C ILE A 121 9.03 -1.28 10.99
N ALA A 122 9.80 -0.23 10.71
CA ALA A 122 9.62 0.61 9.53
C ALA A 122 9.78 -0.17 8.22
N LEU A 123 10.70 -1.14 8.15
CA LEU A 123 10.88 -1.97 6.95
C LEU A 123 9.69 -2.90 6.66
N ALA A 124 8.95 -3.31 7.69
CA ALA A 124 7.90 -4.32 7.58
C ALA A 124 6.77 -3.91 6.61
N GLY A 125 6.37 -2.64 6.65
CA GLY A 125 5.37 -2.07 5.74
C GLY A 125 5.82 -2.15 4.27
N PRO A 126 6.90 -1.45 3.87
CA PRO A 126 7.41 -1.47 2.50
C PRO A 126 7.64 -2.89 1.96
N VAL A 127 8.23 -3.79 2.75
CA VAL A 127 8.45 -5.19 2.33
C VAL A 127 7.13 -5.90 2.07
N THR A 128 6.11 -5.69 2.89
CA THR A 128 4.78 -6.27 2.69
C THR A 128 4.19 -5.86 1.34
N ASN A 129 4.30 -4.59 0.97
CA ASN A 129 3.83 -4.11 -0.33
C ASN A 129 4.66 -4.70 -1.48
N LEU A 130 5.98 -4.75 -1.38
CA LEU A 130 6.80 -5.35 -2.42
C LEU A 130 6.49 -6.85 -2.62
N VAL A 131 6.25 -7.59 -1.53
CA VAL A 131 5.80 -9.00 -1.59
C VAL A 131 4.43 -9.11 -2.26
N LEU A 132 3.45 -8.30 -1.86
CA LEU A 132 2.13 -8.27 -2.49
C LEU A 132 2.24 -7.97 -4.00
N SER A 133 3.07 -7.00 -4.38
CA SER A 133 3.34 -6.66 -5.77
C SER A 133 3.81 -7.89 -6.57
N ILE A 134 4.81 -8.61 -6.05
CA ILE A 134 5.32 -9.83 -6.68
C ILE A 134 4.22 -10.90 -6.77
N LEU A 135 3.44 -11.12 -5.71
CA LEU A 135 2.36 -12.10 -5.70
C LEU A 135 1.28 -11.79 -6.75
N PHE A 136 0.91 -10.53 -6.90
CA PHE A 136 0.00 -10.07 -7.95
C PHE A 136 0.56 -10.34 -9.36
N LEU A 137 1.83 -10.02 -9.60
CA LEU A 137 2.48 -10.23 -10.89
C LEU A 137 2.58 -11.72 -11.24
N LEU A 138 3.01 -12.56 -10.28
CA LEU A 138 3.12 -14.00 -10.46
C LEU A 138 1.75 -14.63 -10.73
N SER A 139 0.72 -14.20 -9.99
CA SER A 139 -0.66 -14.67 -10.21
C SER A 139 -1.14 -14.31 -11.61
N LEU A 140 -0.87 -13.08 -12.07
CA LEU A 140 -1.21 -12.63 -13.42
C LEU A 140 -0.51 -13.46 -14.50
N CYS A 141 0.79 -13.69 -14.35
CA CYS A 141 1.57 -14.50 -15.29
C CYS A 141 1.09 -15.96 -15.33
N ALA A 142 0.80 -16.56 -14.16
CA ALA A 142 0.31 -17.92 -14.06
C ALA A 142 -1.06 -18.09 -14.75
N ILE A 143 -1.98 -17.15 -14.53
CA ILE A 143 -3.30 -17.15 -15.17
C ILE A 143 -3.18 -17.08 -16.69
N VAL A 144 -2.34 -16.18 -17.21
CA VAL A 144 -2.13 -16.02 -18.66
C VAL A 144 -1.51 -17.28 -19.27
N LEU A 145 -0.54 -17.89 -18.58
CA LEU A 145 0.12 -19.11 -19.05
C LEU A 145 -0.82 -20.32 -19.07
N ILE A 146 -1.68 -20.48 -18.06
CA ILE A 146 -2.68 -21.58 -18.03
C ILE A 146 -3.78 -21.33 -19.08
N GLY A 147 -4.03 -20.07 -19.42
CA GLY A 147 -5.01 -19.72 -20.44
C GLY A 147 -6.47 -19.85 -19.99
N LEU A 148 -6.71 -19.71 -18.69
CA LEU A 148 -8.07 -19.74 -18.13
C LEU A 148 -8.88 -18.55 -18.67
N PRO A 149 -10.11 -18.77 -19.18
CA PRO A 149 -11.01 -17.70 -19.57
C PRO A 149 -11.58 -17.02 -18.31
N LEU A 150 -10.79 -16.13 -17.71
CA LEU A 150 -11.18 -15.40 -16.51
C LEU A 150 -11.80 -14.04 -16.84
N PRO A 151 -12.64 -13.49 -15.94
CA PRO A 151 -13.21 -12.17 -16.11
C PRO A 151 -12.11 -11.09 -16.24
N ASN A 152 -12.28 -10.15 -17.18
CA ASN A 152 -11.37 -9.02 -17.35
C ASN A 152 -11.12 -8.25 -16.05
N LEU A 153 -12.13 -8.18 -15.18
CA LEU A 153 -12.03 -7.54 -13.88
C LEU A 153 -10.86 -8.10 -13.05
N LEU A 154 -10.70 -9.42 -13.00
CA LEU A 154 -9.63 -10.06 -12.24
C LEU A 154 -8.25 -9.72 -12.81
N LEU A 155 -8.08 -9.79 -14.14
CA LEU A 155 -6.81 -9.44 -14.79
C LEU A 155 -6.41 -7.98 -14.50
N ILE A 156 -7.39 -7.07 -14.57
CA ILE A 156 -7.20 -5.66 -14.23
C ILE A 156 -6.85 -5.50 -12.75
N THR A 157 -7.56 -6.20 -11.84
CA THR A 157 -7.24 -6.18 -10.40
C THR A 157 -5.81 -6.64 -10.14
N LEU A 158 -5.35 -7.71 -10.78
CA LEU A 158 -3.99 -8.21 -10.57
C LEU A 158 -2.94 -7.26 -11.12
N PHE A 159 -3.17 -6.69 -12.31
CA PHE A 159 -2.26 -5.72 -12.91
C PHE A 159 -2.15 -4.45 -12.06
N ILE A 160 -3.28 -3.85 -11.66
CA ILE A 160 -3.32 -2.68 -10.78
C ILE A 160 -2.73 -3.04 -9.40
N GLY A 161 -3.02 -4.24 -8.89
CA GLY A 161 -2.47 -4.80 -7.66
C GLY A 161 -0.94 -4.80 -7.64
N PHE A 162 -0.33 -5.31 -8.70
CA PHE A 162 1.11 -5.30 -8.92
C PHE A 162 1.67 -3.88 -8.90
N LYS A 163 1.15 -2.99 -9.76
CA LYS A 163 1.69 -1.63 -9.94
C LYS A 163 1.52 -0.78 -8.69
N PHE A 164 0.33 -0.80 -8.09
CA PHE A 164 0.01 0.00 -6.92
C PHE A 164 0.87 -0.40 -5.72
N ASN A 165 1.00 -1.70 -5.44
CA ASN A 165 1.83 -2.15 -4.34
C ASN A 165 3.33 -1.88 -4.56
N ALA A 166 3.85 -2.02 -5.78
CA ALA A 166 5.23 -1.61 -6.09
C ALA A 166 5.45 -0.12 -5.80
N TRP A 167 4.51 0.72 -6.25
CA TRP A 167 4.56 2.15 -6.05
C TRP A 167 4.53 2.53 -4.57
N ILE A 168 3.58 2.00 -3.79
CA ILE A 168 3.47 2.28 -2.35
C ILE A 168 4.71 1.79 -1.59
N GLY A 169 5.26 0.64 -1.96
CA GLY A 169 6.50 0.12 -1.36
C GLY A 169 7.69 1.07 -1.58
N VAL A 170 7.87 1.59 -2.80
CA VAL A 170 8.94 2.57 -3.10
C VAL A 170 8.68 3.92 -2.45
N PHE A 171 7.44 4.41 -2.49
CA PHE A 171 7.08 5.70 -1.94
C PHE A 171 7.35 5.79 -0.44
N ASN A 172 7.05 4.73 0.32
CA ASN A 172 7.39 4.68 1.74
C ASN A 172 8.88 4.52 2.01
N MET A 173 9.70 4.21 1.00
CA MET A 173 11.17 4.17 1.12
C MET A 173 11.83 5.52 0.82
N ILE A 174 11.09 6.62 0.70
CA ILE A 174 11.68 7.96 0.64
C ILE A 174 12.51 8.21 1.93
N PRO A 175 13.78 8.63 1.83
CA PRO A 175 14.70 8.74 2.98
C PRO A 175 14.52 10.04 3.78
N ALA A 176 13.29 10.52 3.96
CA ALA A 176 13.01 11.79 4.62
C ALA A 176 11.62 11.82 5.26
N GLY A 177 11.39 12.81 6.12
CA GLY A 177 10.04 13.11 6.64
C GLY A 177 9.41 11.95 7.42
N PRO A 178 8.09 11.70 7.28
CA PRO A 178 7.39 10.67 8.01
C PRO A 178 7.55 9.26 7.41
N PHE A 179 8.20 9.14 6.25
CA PHE A 179 8.30 7.89 5.49
C PHE A 179 9.21 6.87 6.19
N ASP A 180 8.89 5.59 6.03
CA ASP A 180 9.63 4.49 6.66
C ASP A 180 11.09 4.43 6.25
N GLY A 181 11.39 4.78 5.00
CA GLY A 181 12.73 4.80 4.43
C GLY A 181 13.70 5.62 5.25
N ALA A 182 13.25 6.71 5.89
CA ALA A 182 14.08 7.51 6.79
C ALA A 182 14.58 6.68 7.99
N LYS A 183 13.69 5.89 8.61
CA LYS A 183 14.02 5.02 9.77
C LYS A 183 14.86 3.83 9.34
N VAL A 184 14.56 3.22 8.19
CA VAL A 184 15.34 2.11 7.63
C VAL A 184 16.77 2.57 7.31
N LEU A 185 16.93 3.72 6.65
CA LEU A 185 18.24 4.29 6.32
C LEU A 185 19.05 4.62 7.58
N ALA A 186 18.41 5.22 8.59
CA ALA A 186 19.06 5.54 9.86
C ALA A 186 19.57 4.29 10.58
N TRP A 187 18.89 3.15 10.43
CA TRP A 187 19.32 1.88 11.00
C TRP A 187 20.39 1.17 10.16
N ASN A 188 20.15 0.98 8.85
CA ASN A 188 21.02 0.21 7.97
C ASN A 188 20.86 0.65 6.51
N TRP A 189 21.91 1.26 5.95
CA TRP A 189 21.89 1.79 4.58
C TRP A 189 21.86 0.69 3.51
N GLN A 190 22.44 -0.49 3.76
CA GLN A 190 22.44 -1.59 2.80
C GLN A 190 21.05 -2.17 2.63
N VAL A 191 20.34 -2.40 3.75
CA VAL A 191 18.95 -2.87 3.72
C VAL A 191 18.07 -1.85 3.01
N PHE A 192 18.24 -0.57 3.33
CA PHE A 192 17.57 0.52 2.62
C PHE A 192 17.81 0.45 1.09
N ALA A 193 19.08 0.39 0.68
CA ALA A 193 19.46 0.39 -0.73
C ALA A 193 18.90 -0.82 -1.50
N VAL A 194 18.93 -2.02 -0.91
CA VAL A 194 18.36 -3.23 -1.52
C VAL A 194 16.85 -3.11 -1.66
N THR A 195 16.14 -2.67 -0.61
CA THR A 195 14.68 -2.51 -0.67
C THR A 195 14.26 -1.47 -1.71
N VAL A 196 14.99 -0.34 -1.80
CA VAL A 196 14.77 0.67 -2.85
C VAL A 196 15.04 0.08 -4.22
N ALA A 197 16.16 -0.63 -4.42
CA ALA A 197 16.51 -1.21 -5.72
C ALA A 197 15.45 -2.21 -6.21
N VAL A 198 14.98 -3.11 -5.33
CA VAL A 198 13.89 -4.05 -5.63
C VAL A 198 12.60 -3.30 -5.96
N GLY A 199 12.23 -2.33 -5.12
CA GLY A 199 11.01 -1.55 -5.34
C GLY A 199 11.05 -0.77 -6.65
N VAL A 200 12.16 -0.08 -6.95
CA VAL A 200 12.34 0.67 -8.20
C VAL A 200 12.30 -0.27 -9.41
N GLY A 201 12.89 -1.46 -9.29
CA GLY A 201 12.80 -2.50 -10.31
C GLY A 201 11.35 -2.88 -10.61
N LEU A 202 10.56 -3.18 -9.58
CA LEU A 202 9.14 -3.54 -9.74
C LEU A 202 8.29 -2.36 -10.24
N ALA A 203 8.52 -1.15 -9.72
CA ALA A 203 7.68 0.00 -10.02
C ALA A 203 7.95 0.58 -11.41
N PHE A 204 9.23 0.69 -11.80
CA PHE A 204 9.65 1.43 -13.00
C PHE A 204 10.29 0.58 -14.08
N LEU A 205 11.16 -0.39 -13.73
CA LEU A 205 11.80 -1.23 -14.74
C LEU A 205 10.80 -2.23 -15.34
N LEU A 206 9.94 -2.82 -14.50
CA LEU A 206 8.75 -3.55 -14.93
C LEU A 206 7.59 -2.59 -15.22
N GLY A 207 7.84 -1.67 -16.16
CA GLY A 207 6.84 -0.76 -16.70
C GLY A 207 5.76 -1.48 -17.50
N ASP A 208 4.69 -0.76 -17.85
CA ASP A 208 3.50 -1.34 -18.47
C ASP A 208 3.83 -2.08 -19.78
N GLN A 209 4.67 -1.48 -20.63
CA GLN A 209 5.08 -2.09 -21.90
C GLN A 209 5.84 -3.40 -21.70
N VAL A 210 6.73 -3.47 -20.70
CA VAL A 210 7.52 -4.67 -20.40
C VAL A 210 6.61 -5.78 -19.91
N VAL A 211 5.70 -5.47 -18.97
CA VAL A 211 4.74 -6.44 -18.44
C VAL A 211 3.80 -6.92 -19.53
N LEU A 212 3.22 -6.03 -20.34
CA LEU A 212 2.35 -6.42 -21.45
C LEU A 212 3.08 -7.28 -22.49
N SER A 213 4.34 -6.98 -22.79
CA SER A 213 5.18 -7.79 -23.68
C SER A 213 5.41 -9.19 -23.10
N LEU A 214 5.73 -9.29 -21.81
CA LEU A 214 5.86 -10.56 -21.09
C LEU A 214 4.56 -11.38 -21.17
N LEU A 215 3.42 -10.77 -20.83
CA LEU A 215 2.12 -11.45 -20.87
C LEU A 215 1.76 -11.90 -22.28
N SER A 216 2.04 -11.08 -23.30
CA SER A 216 1.82 -11.45 -24.71
C SER A 216 2.69 -12.63 -25.15
N THR A 217 3.91 -12.72 -24.62
CA THR A 217 4.83 -13.83 -24.89
C THR A 217 4.32 -15.10 -24.22
N LEU A 218 3.93 -15.03 -22.94
CA LEU A 218 3.34 -16.16 -22.20
C LEU A 218 2.07 -16.67 -22.89
N ALA A 219 1.22 -15.77 -23.38
CA ALA A 219 -0.01 -16.13 -24.10
C ALA A 219 0.25 -16.86 -25.42
N ARG A 220 1.41 -16.64 -26.07
CA ARG A 220 1.83 -17.36 -27.28
C ARG A 220 2.48 -18.72 -27.00
N LEU A 221 2.94 -18.95 -25.77
CA LEU A 221 3.53 -20.23 -25.35
C LEU A 221 2.47 -21.26 -24.95
N ARG A 222 1.21 -20.84 -24.82
CA ARG A 222 0.03 -21.67 -24.67
C ARG A 222 -0.37 -22.29 -26.01
#